data_AF-A0A653Z7L9-F1
#
_entry.id   AF-A0A653Z7L9-F1
#
_cell.length_a   1.000
_cell.length_b   1.000
_cell.length_c   1.000
_cell.angle_alpha   90.00
_cell.angle_beta   90.00
_cell.angle_gamma   90.00
#
_symmetry.space_group_name_H-M   'P 1'
#
loop_
_entity.id
_entity.type
_entity.pdbx_description
1 polymer ?
#
loop_
_entity_poly.entity_id
_entity_poly.type
_entity_poly.pdbx_seq_one_letter_code
_entity_poly.pdbx_strand_id
1 'polypeptide(L)'
;MTEEVRRVLPLPARSGIKVRPADGRTGVAALRPAYAEVVVVDAFADGRLPASLVGEDFWGDVARVLEPDGWLLLNLSDRAPWQHTRRVVAGVRSHLPQVLLTAEPATLKGRRPGNLVLVASRGEVPTERLRERARRAGLPTRVLDAGAVADAFGGGTAFTDDAEAGPAHRDFAG
;
A
#
# COMPACT_ATOMS: atom_id res chain seq x y z
N MET A 1 -11.91 17.57 6.34
CA MET A 1 -10.51 17.20 6.62
C MET A 1 -9.50 17.95 5.74
N THR A 2 -9.76 18.16 4.44
CA THR A 2 -8.86 18.89 3.53
C THR A 2 -8.64 20.37 3.88
N GLU A 3 -9.67 21.06 4.40
CA GLU A 3 -9.56 22.47 4.82
C GLU A 3 -8.60 22.66 6.01
N GLU A 4 -8.61 21.73 6.96
CA GLU A 4 -7.73 21.74 8.14
C GLU A 4 -6.26 21.55 7.74
N VAL A 5 -5.98 20.59 6.84
CA VAL A 5 -4.62 20.35 6.32
C VAL A 5 -4.13 21.56 5.52
N ARG A 6 -4.97 22.17 4.68
CA ARG A 6 -4.60 23.40 3.94
C ARG A 6 -4.31 24.57 4.87
N ARG A 7 -4.99 24.66 6.01
CA ARG A 7 -4.81 25.72 7.01
C ARG A 7 -3.52 25.54 7.82
N VAL A 8 -3.18 24.31 8.20
CA VAL A 8 -2.05 24.01 9.10
C VAL A 8 -0.77 23.68 8.34
N LEU A 9 -0.88 23.06 7.15
CA LEU A 9 0.23 22.66 6.28
C LEU A 9 -0.09 23.04 4.82
N PRO A 10 -0.13 24.35 4.50
CA PRO A 10 -0.42 24.80 3.14
C PRO A 10 0.62 24.26 2.16
N LEU A 11 0.15 23.66 1.07
CA LEU A 11 1.03 23.18 0.00
C LEU A 11 1.76 24.36 -0.65
N PRO A 12 3.04 24.23 -1.00
CA PRO A 12 3.75 25.26 -1.74
C PRO A 12 3.03 25.57 -3.05
N ALA A 13 2.93 26.86 -3.40
CA ALA A 13 2.18 27.35 -4.56
C ALA A 13 2.64 26.76 -5.92
N ARG A 14 3.83 26.17 -5.98
CA ARG A 14 4.42 25.53 -7.17
C ARG A 14 4.77 24.06 -6.96
N SER A 15 4.12 23.41 -6.00
CA SER A 15 4.37 21.99 -5.69
C SER A 15 3.94 21.03 -6.81
N GLY A 16 3.12 21.50 -7.76
CA GLY A 16 2.48 20.63 -8.77
C GLY A 16 1.38 19.73 -8.20
N ILE A 17 1.10 19.82 -6.88
CA ILE A 17 0.13 18.98 -6.19
C ILE A 17 -1.28 19.51 -6.44
N LYS A 18 -2.13 18.66 -7.00
CA LYS A 18 -3.57 18.93 -7.18
C LYS A 18 -4.35 18.07 -6.21
N VAL A 19 -4.96 18.71 -5.20
CA VAL A 19 -5.84 18.04 -4.25
C VAL A 19 -7.26 18.04 -4.80
N ARG A 20 -7.88 16.86 -4.84
CA ARG A 20 -9.29 16.68 -5.24
C ARG A 20 -10.11 16.23 -4.03
N PRO A 21 -11.25 16.89 -3.72
CA PRO A 21 -12.13 16.45 -2.66
C PRO A 21 -12.98 15.27 -3.13
N ALA A 22 -12.38 14.08 -3.17
CA ALA A 22 -13.04 12.81 -3.46
C ALA A 22 -12.43 11.72 -2.56
N ASP A 23 -13.19 10.69 -2.23
CA ASP A 23 -12.61 9.50 -1.59
C ASP A 23 -11.68 8.77 -2.55
N GLY A 24 -10.79 7.94 -2.01
CA GLY A 24 -9.76 7.26 -2.80
C GLY A 24 -10.33 6.33 -3.88
N ARG A 25 -11.46 5.66 -3.61
CA ARG A 25 -12.08 4.70 -4.54
C ARG A 25 -12.64 5.44 -5.74
N THR A 26 -13.50 6.44 -5.50
CA THR A 26 -14.08 7.30 -6.55
C THR A 26 -13.00 8.08 -7.29
N GLY A 27 -11.99 8.57 -6.57
CA GLY A 27 -10.89 9.34 -7.12
C GLY A 27 -10.08 8.56 -8.15
N VAL A 28 -9.69 7.32 -7.84
CA VAL A 28 -8.94 6.46 -8.77
C VAL A 28 -9.81 6.04 -9.96
N ALA A 29 -11.07 5.65 -9.72
CA ALA A 29 -11.99 5.25 -10.79
C ALA A 29 -12.15 6.34 -11.87
N ALA A 30 -12.17 7.62 -11.48
CA ALA A 30 -12.31 8.75 -12.39
C ALA A 30 -11.05 9.09 -13.21
N LEU A 31 -9.89 8.49 -12.92
CA LEU A 31 -8.67 8.71 -13.69
C LEU A 31 -8.73 7.91 -15.00
N ARG A 32 -8.14 8.43 -16.07
CA ARG A 32 -8.01 7.71 -17.34
C ARG A 32 -6.99 6.56 -17.22
N PRO A 33 -7.04 5.54 -18.09
CA PRO A 33 -5.97 4.53 -18.16
C PRO A 33 -4.59 5.14 -18.42
N ALA A 34 -3.53 4.49 -17.92
CA ALA A 34 -2.13 4.92 -18.09
C ALA A 34 -1.93 6.43 -17.78
N TYR A 35 -2.44 6.87 -16.63
CA TYR A 35 -2.38 8.25 -16.18
C TYR A 35 -1.21 8.52 -15.23
N ALA A 36 -0.76 7.51 -14.49
CA ALA A 36 0.24 7.67 -13.44
C ALA A 36 1.39 6.66 -13.56
N GLU A 37 2.63 7.16 -13.44
CA GLU A 37 3.83 6.32 -13.25
C GLU A 37 3.84 5.69 -11.85
N VAL A 38 3.29 6.36 -10.84
CA VAL A 38 3.24 5.86 -9.47
C VAL A 38 1.88 6.18 -8.85
N VAL A 39 1.28 5.18 -8.22
CA VAL A 39 0.12 5.33 -7.34
C VAL A 39 0.57 5.05 -5.91
N VAL A 40 0.39 6.01 -5.02
CA VAL A 40 0.67 5.84 -3.59
C VAL A 40 -0.67 5.79 -2.85
N VAL A 41 -0.89 4.71 -2.11
CA VAL A 41 -2.04 4.55 -1.25
C VAL A 41 -1.55 4.57 0.19
N ASP A 42 -1.84 5.68 0.86
CA ASP A 42 -1.58 5.89 2.28
C ASP A 42 -2.88 6.35 2.93
N ALA A 43 -3.70 5.37 3.29
CA ALA A 43 -5.04 5.59 3.83
C ALA A 43 -5.23 4.70 5.05
N PHE A 44 -5.73 5.30 6.13
CA PHE A 44 -6.01 4.59 7.36
C PHE A 44 -7.42 4.90 7.85
N ALA A 45 -8.20 3.86 8.10
CA ALA A 45 -9.39 3.87 8.91
C ALA A 45 -9.20 2.79 9.99
N ASP A 46 -9.34 3.17 11.27
CA ASP A 46 -9.24 2.25 12.40
C ASP A 46 -7.95 1.40 12.43
N GLY A 47 -6.83 2.00 11.99
CA GLY A 47 -5.51 1.36 11.98
C GLY A 47 -5.25 0.41 10.81
N ARG A 48 -6.12 0.37 9.79
CA ARG A 48 -5.94 -0.45 8.58
C ARG A 48 -6.33 0.29 7.31
N LEU A 49 -6.01 -0.32 6.17
CA LEU A 49 -6.54 0.15 4.89
C LEU A 49 -8.07 0.04 4.88
N PRO A 50 -8.81 1.10 4.50
CA PRO A 50 -10.27 1.07 4.43
C PRO A 50 -10.79 -0.06 3.54
N ALA A 51 -11.95 -0.63 3.89
CA ALA A 51 -12.52 -1.76 3.17
C ALA A 51 -12.84 -1.45 1.69
N SER A 52 -13.21 -0.19 1.41
CA SER A 52 -13.42 0.31 0.04
C SER A 52 -12.16 0.36 -0.83
N LEU A 53 -10.97 0.14 -0.25
CA LEU A 53 -9.67 0.20 -0.92
C LEU A 53 -8.94 -1.15 -0.91
N VAL A 54 -9.63 -2.26 -0.62
CA VAL A 54 -9.03 -3.62 -0.63
C VAL A 54 -9.68 -4.62 -1.58
N GLY A 55 -10.81 -4.27 -2.20
CA GLY A 55 -11.54 -5.13 -3.15
C GLY A 55 -10.82 -5.28 -4.50
N GLU A 56 -11.19 -6.32 -5.24
CA GLU A 56 -10.64 -6.63 -6.57
C GLU A 56 -10.89 -5.49 -7.56
N ASP A 57 -12.06 -4.85 -7.52
CA ASP A 57 -12.36 -3.74 -8.40
C ASP A 57 -11.42 -2.55 -8.15
N PHE A 58 -11.00 -2.32 -6.89
CA PHE A 58 -10.03 -1.28 -6.56
C PHE A 58 -8.65 -1.60 -7.12
N TRP A 59 -8.20 -2.85 -6.99
CA TRP A 59 -6.92 -3.26 -7.57
C TRP A 59 -6.95 -3.21 -9.10
N GLY A 60 -8.06 -3.58 -9.72
CA GLY A 60 -8.26 -3.44 -11.17
C GLY A 60 -8.18 -1.99 -11.63
N ASP A 61 -8.83 -1.06 -10.91
CA ASP A 61 -8.77 0.37 -11.21
C ASP A 61 -7.35 0.94 -11.03
N VAL A 62 -6.66 0.59 -9.95
CA VAL A 62 -5.27 1.00 -9.73
C VAL A 62 -4.38 0.51 -10.87
N ALA A 63 -4.51 -0.77 -11.24
CA ALA A 63 -3.73 -1.34 -12.32
C ALA A 63 -4.04 -0.64 -13.65
N ARG A 64 -5.31 -0.33 -13.96
CA ARG A 64 -5.71 0.39 -15.18
C ARG A 64 -5.10 1.79 -15.25
N VAL A 65 -5.06 2.50 -14.12
CA VAL A 65 -4.54 3.87 -14.03
C VAL A 65 -3.02 3.92 -14.13
N LEU A 66 -2.32 2.88 -13.66
CA LEU A 66 -0.87 2.78 -13.80
C LEU A 66 -0.45 2.66 -15.26
N GLU A 67 0.62 3.36 -15.61
CA GLU A 67 1.39 3.11 -16.84
C GLU A 67 1.96 1.67 -16.86
N PRO A 68 2.37 1.13 -18.03
CA PRO A 68 2.86 -0.25 -18.14
C PRO A 68 3.96 -0.63 -17.13
N ASP A 69 4.91 0.28 -16.90
CA ASP A 69 6.04 0.12 -15.96
C ASP A 69 5.80 0.82 -14.61
N GLY A 70 4.56 1.24 -14.36
CA GLY A 70 4.21 2.00 -13.16
C GLY A 70 4.22 1.16 -11.88
N TRP A 71 4.32 1.84 -10.74
CA TRP A 71 4.39 1.22 -9.41
C TRP A 71 3.23 1.62 -8.51
N LEU A 72 2.63 0.62 -7.86
CA LEU A 72 1.81 0.83 -6.67
C LEU A 72 2.70 0.79 -5.43
N LEU A 73 2.61 1.82 -4.59
CA LEU A 73 3.15 1.84 -3.23
C LEU A 73 1.98 1.87 -2.25
N LEU A 74 1.89 0.87 -1.37
CA LEU A 74 0.81 0.75 -0.41
C LEU A 74 1.36 0.69 1.01
N ASN A 75 0.99 1.67 1.83
CA ASN A 75 1.31 1.67 3.26
C ASN A 75 0.26 0.85 4.00
N LEU A 76 0.70 -0.22 4.66
CA LEU A 76 -0.14 -1.12 5.45
C LEU A 76 0.30 -1.08 6.89
N SER A 77 -0.64 -1.31 7.80
CA SER A 77 -0.34 -1.59 9.20
C SER A 77 -0.97 -2.90 9.61
N ASP A 78 -0.16 -3.79 10.18
CA ASP A 78 -0.63 -5.08 10.67
C ASP A 78 0.30 -5.64 11.76
N ARG A 79 -0.10 -6.77 12.32
CA ARG A 79 0.71 -7.57 13.25
C ARG A 79 0.71 -9.01 12.79
N ALA A 80 1.75 -9.76 13.17
CA ALA A 80 1.77 -11.21 12.95
C ALA A 80 0.48 -11.86 13.50
N PRO A 81 -0.16 -12.80 12.77
CA PRO A 81 0.34 -13.48 11.57
C PRO A 81 0.02 -12.79 10.23
N TRP A 82 -0.19 -11.46 10.24
CA TRP A 82 -0.38 -10.58 9.09
C TRP A 82 -1.58 -10.95 8.22
N GLN A 83 -2.70 -11.34 8.84
CA GLN A 83 -3.87 -11.81 8.11
C GLN A 83 -4.39 -10.78 7.11
N HIS A 84 -4.41 -9.50 7.47
CA HIS A 84 -4.89 -8.46 6.56
C HIS A 84 -3.91 -8.26 5.40
N THR A 85 -2.61 -8.12 5.71
CA THR A 85 -1.58 -8.00 4.67
C THR A 85 -1.59 -9.18 3.71
N ARG A 86 -1.78 -10.42 4.19
CA ARG A 86 -1.88 -11.62 3.34
C ARG A 86 -3.02 -11.53 2.34
N ARG A 87 -4.18 -11.05 2.77
CA ARG A 87 -5.36 -10.87 1.89
C ARG A 87 -5.15 -9.74 0.89
N VAL A 88 -4.53 -8.63 1.32
CA VAL A 88 -4.14 -7.53 0.43
C VAL A 88 -3.13 -8.00 -0.62
N VAL A 89 -2.10 -8.75 -0.21
CA VAL A 89 -1.11 -9.33 -1.13
C VAL A 89 -1.79 -10.24 -2.16
N ALA A 90 -2.77 -11.05 -1.76
CA ALA A 90 -3.51 -11.90 -2.68
C ALA A 90 -4.27 -11.09 -3.74
N GLY A 91 -5.01 -10.05 -3.34
CA GLY A 91 -5.76 -9.21 -4.28
C GLY A 91 -4.88 -8.28 -5.13
N VAL A 92 -3.76 -7.78 -4.59
CA VAL A 92 -2.83 -6.97 -5.40
C VAL A 92 -2.14 -7.83 -6.47
N ARG A 93 -1.74 -9.06 -6.13
CA ARG A 93 -1.02 -9.97 -7.04
C ARG A 93 -1.83 -10.42 -8.24
N SER A 94 -3.17 -10.43 -8.17
CA SER A 94 -4.03 -10.78 -9.30
C SER A 94 -3.95 -9.74 -10.44
N HIS A 95 -3.61 -8.48 -10.13
CA HIS A 95 -3.49 -7.38 -11.10
C HIS A 95 -2.06 -6.89 -11.33
N LEU A 96 -1.21 -6.98 -10.30
CA LEU A 96 0.18 -6.52 -10.27
C LEU A 96 1.08 -7.65 -9.73
N PRO A 97 1.56 -8.57 -10.60
CA PRO A 97 2.18 -9.82 -10.18
C PRO A 97 3.54 -9.66 -9.49
N GLN A 98 4.30 -8.62 -9.83
CA GLN A 98 5.60 -8.37 -9.20
C GLN A 98 5.37 -7.63 -7.89
N VAL A 99 5.63 -8.30 -6.76
CA VAL A 99 5.36 -7.76 -5.42
C VAL A 99 6.59 -7.87 -4.53
N LEU A 100 7.03 -6.74 -3.98
CA LEU A 100 8.01 -6.65 -2.91
C LEU A 100 7.35 -6.11 -1.65
N LEU A 101 7.97 -6.36 -0.51
CA LEU A 101 7.53 -5.79 0.76
C LEU A 101 8.71 -5.24 1.53
N THR A 102 8.53 -4.08 2.16
CA THR A 102 9.48 -3.53 3.11
C THR A 102 8.87 -3.38 4.48
N ALA A 103 9.63 -3.71 5.52
CA ALA A 103 9.21 -3.53 6.91
C ALA A 103 10.41 -3.56 7.84
N GLU A 104 10.21 -3.13 9.08
CA GLU A 104 11.22 -3.25 10.13
C GLU A 104 11.43 -4.71 10.57
N PRO A 105 12.67 -5.11 10.93
CA PRO A 105 12.95 -6.45 11.44
C PRO A 105 12.09 -6.88 12.63
N ALA A 106 11.72 -5.97 13.53
CA ALA A 106 10.89 -6.29 14.69
C ALA A 106 9.45 -6.67 14.27
N THR A 107 8.88 -5.94 13.32
CA THR A 107 7.56 -6.22 12.71
C THR A 107 7.59 -7.53 11.94
N LEU A 108 8.63 -7.78 11.13
CA LEU A 108 8.79 -9.05 10.39
C LEU A 108 9.00 -10.26 11.31
N LYS A 109 9.54 -10.06 12.51
CA LYS A 109 9.66 -11.10 13.55
C LYS A 109 8.41 -11.24 14.42
N GLY A 110 7.35 -10.48 14.13
CA GLY A 110 6.10 -10.50 14.89
C GLY A 110 6.21 -9.97 16.32
N ARG A 111 7.28 -9.26 16.66
CA ARG A 111 7.53 -8.76 18.03
C ARG A 111 6.66 -7.57 18.40
N ARG A 112 6.20 -6.82 17.40
CA ARG A 112 5.30 -5.68 17.55
C ARG A 112 4.44 -5.49 16.31
N PRO A 113 3.26 -4.87 16.43
CA PRO A 113 2.59 -4.28 15.28
C PRO A 113 3.50 -3.25 14.59
N GLY A 114 3.32 -3.06 13.29
CA GLY A 114 4.03 -2.01 12.58
C GLY A 114 3.67 -1.91 11.12
N ASN A 115 4.29 -0.94 10.46
CA ASN A 115 4.02 -0.65 9.07
C ASN A 115 4.78 -1.57 8.14
N LEU A 116 4.12 -1.94 7.05
CA LEU A 116 4.67 -2.66 5.92
C LEU A 116 4.38 -1.83 4.68
N VAL A 117 5.39 -1.58 3.85
CA VAL A 117 5.18 -0.96 2.54
C VAL A 117 5.23 -2.04 1.49
N LEU A 118 4.10 -2.25 0.82
CA LEU A 118 4.00 -3.12 -0.34
C LEU A 118 4.38 -2.31 -1.59
N VAL A 119 5.22 -2.89 -2.45
CA VAL A 119 5.53 -2.34 -3.77
C VAL A 119 5.04 -3.34 -4.80
N ALA A 120 4.20 -2.92 -5.74
CA ALA A 120 3.66 -3.80 -6.76
C ALA A 120 3.72 -3.21 -8.18
N SER A 121 3.94 -4.07 -9.18
CA SER A 121 4.00 -3.67 -10.60
C SER A 121 3.64 -4.83 -11.54
N ARG A 122 3.38 -4.49 -12.81
CA ARG A 122 3.41 -5.45 -13.92
C ARG A 122 4.83 -5.71 -14.41
N GLY A 123 5.67 -4.68 -14.39
CA GLY A 123 7.05 -4.70 -14.81
C GLY A 123 8.01 -5.03 -13.67
N GLU A 124 9.30 -5.00 -13.98
CA GLU A 124 10.35 -5.24 -12.98
C GLU A 124 10.37 -4.16 -11.90
N VAL A 125 10.61 -4.58 -10.66
CA VAL A 125 10.84 -3.69 -9.53
C VAL A 125 12.33 -3.72 -9.17
N PRO A 126 13.03 -2.57 -9.02
CA PRO A 126 14.47 -2.52 -8.84
C PRO A 126 14.90 -2.92 -7.41
N THR A 127 14.78 -4.23 -7.12
CA THR A 127 14.91 -4.82 -5.78
C THR A 127 16.26 -4.52 -5.12
N GLU A 128 17.37 -4.67 -5.85
CA GLU A 128 18.70 -4.41 -5.30
C GLU A 128 18.91 -2.93 -4.98
N ARG A 129 18.44 -2.03 -5.85
CA ARG A 129 18.48 -0.58 -5.58
C ARG A 129 17.67 -0.21 -4.34
N LEU A 130 16.51 -0.84 -4.14
CA LEU A 130 15.70 -0.67 -2.93
C LEU A 130 16.41 -1.21 -1.69
N ARG A 131 17.08 -2.37 -1.79
CA ARG A 131 17.90 -2.94 -0.70
C ARG A 131 19.06 -2.02 -0.33
N GLU A 132 19.77 -1.49 -1.31
CA GLU A 132 20.86 -0.53 -1.08
C GLU A 132 20.36 0.74 -0.39
N ARG A 133 19.22 1.29 -0.82
CA ARG A 133 18.62 2.45 -0.15
C ARG A 133 18.16 2.13 1.27
N ALA A 134 17.55 0.97 1.48
CA ALA A 134 17.11 0.54 2.81
C ALA A 134 18.28 0.38 3.79
N ARG A 135 19.44 -0.11 3.34
CA ARG A 135 20.68 -0.17 4.15
C ARG A 135 21.20 1.20 4.58
N ARG A 136 20.91 2.25 3.80
CA ARG A 136 21.33 3.64 4.08
C ARG A 136 20.26 4.46 4.80
N ALA A 137 19.07 3.91 5.02
CA ALA A 137 17.98 4.60 5.70
C ALA A 137 18.28 4.77 7.19
N GLY A 138 17.78 5.86 7.79
CA GLY A 138 17.95 6.14 9.22
C GLY A 138 17.21 5.17 10.15
N LEU A 139 16.36 4.30 9.60
CA LEU A 139 15.64 3.25 10.33
C LEU A 139 15.94 1.87 9.75
N PRO A 140 16.12 0.82 10.59
CA PRO A 140 16.39 -0.53 10.12
C PRO A 140 15.24 -1.05 9.25
N THR A 141 15.45 -1.10 7.94
CA THR A 141 14.43 -1.53 6.97
C THR A 141 14.91 -2.74 6.20
N ARG A 142 14.07 -3.78 6.11
CA ARG A 142 14.33 -4.95 5.27
C ARG A 142 13.46 -4.90 4.03
N VAL A 143 14.02 -5.36 2.91
CA VAL A 143 13.30 -5.53 1.64
C VAL A 143 13.21 -7.03 1.35
N LEU A 144 11.99 -7.53 1.27
CA LEU A 144 11.64 -8.89 0.87
C LEU A 144 11.34 -8.89 -0.63
N ASP A 145 11.96 -9.82 -1.34
CA ASP A 145 11.67 -10.06 -2.76
C ASP A 145 10.39 -10.88 -2.94
N ALA A 146 9.97 -11.08 -4.20
CA ALA A 146 8.73 -11.76 -4.52
C ALA A 146 8.64 -13.18 -3.92
N GLY A 147 9.76 -13.91 -3.87
CA GLY A 147 9.85 -15.23 -3.25
C GLY A 147 9.63 -15.15 -1.73
N ALA A 148 10.41 -14.30 -1.05
CA ALA A 148 10.25 -14.12 0.40
C ALA A 148 8.85 -13.58 0.78
N VAL A 149 8.23 -12.75 -0.06
CA VAL A 149 6.84 -12.31 0.13
C VAL A 149 5.87 -13.48 -0.04
N ALA A 150 6.08 -14.36 -1.02
CA ALA A 150 5.24 -15.54 -1.19
C ALA A 150 5.32 -16.48 0.02
N ASP A 151 6.51 -16.68 0.58
CA ASP A 151 6.71 -17.54 1.75
C ASP A 151 6.07 -16.98 3.02
N ALA A 152 6.26 -15.69 3.29
CA ALA A 152 5.80 -15.07 4.55
C ALA A 152 4.35 -14.57 4.49
N PHE A 153 3.90 -14.10 3.33
CA PHE A 153 2.62 -13.42 3.13
C PHE A 153 1.72 -14.10 2.07
N GLY A 154 2.09 -15.27 1.57
CA GLY A 154 1.23 -16.09 0.72
C GLY A 154 0.08 -16.77 1.49
N GLY A 155 -0.79 -17.44 0.73
CA GLY A 155 -1.91 -18.22 1.27
C GLY A 155 -3.09 -17.39 1.80
N GLY A 156 -3.09 -16.07 1.59
CA GLY A 156 -4.27 -15.23 1.84
C GLY A 156 -5.33 -15.40 0.76
N THR A 157 -6.59 -15.18 1.13
CA THR A 157 -7.71 -15.05 0.19
C THR A 157 -8.01 -13.57 -0.02
N ALA A 158 -8.09 -13.12 -1.27
CA ALA A 158 -8.41 -11.73 -1.60
C ALA A 158 -9.71 -11.25 -0.93
N PHE A 159 -9.83 -9.95 -0.74
CA PHE A 159 -11.09 -9.36 -0.32
C PHE A 159 -12.06 -9.33 -1.51
N THR A 160 -13.33 -9.59 -1.24
CA THR A 160 -14.41 -9.31 -2.19
C THR A 160 -14.71 -7.82 -2.20
N ASP A 161 -15.40 -7.33 -3.21
CA ASP A 161 -15.74 -5.90 -3.31
C ASP A 161 -16.72 -5.44 -2.22
N ASP A 162 -17.55 -6.36 -1.72
CA ASP A 162 -18.45 -6.15 -0.57
C ASP A 162 -17.73 -6.35 0.78
N ALA A 163 -16.41 -6.24 0.83
CA ALA A 163 -15.68 -6.38 2.09
C ALA A 163 -16.14 -5.33 3.11
N GLU A 164 -16.49 -5.79 4.31
CA GLU A 164 -16.77 -4.91 5.43
C GLU A 164 -15.48 -4.52 6.16
N ALA A 165 -15.52 -3.36 6.84
CA ALA A 165 -14.45 -2.96 7.74
C ALA A 165 -14.33 -4.00 8.88
N GLY A 166 -13.23 -4.76 8.89
CA GLY A 166 -12.92 -5.66 10.00
C GLY A 166 -12.70 -4.87 11.30
N PRO A 167 -12.72 -5.54 12.46
CA PRO A 167 -12.55 -4.86 13.75
C PRO A 167 -11.23 -4.08 13.82
N ALA A 168 -11.30 -2.88 14.40
CA ALA A 168 -10.17 -2.00 14.65
C ALA A 168 -9.06 -2.73 15.42
N HIS A 169 -7.80 -2.47 15.06
CA HIS A 169 -6.70 -2.90 15.91
C HIS A 169 -6.57 -1.92 17.09
N ARG A 170 -6.99 -2.36 18.28
CA ARG A 170 -6.93 -1.56 19.52
C ARG A 170 -5.52 -1.16 19.96
N ASP A 171 -4.48 -1.75 19.38
CA ASP A 171 -3.09 -1.68 19.88
C ASP A 171 -2.17 -0.71 19.11
N PHE A 172 -2.69 0.10 18.17
CA PHE A 172 -1.87 1.11 17.45
C PHE A 172 -1.89 2.50 18.10
N ALA A 173 -2.70 2.70 19.14
CA ALA A 173 -2.67 3.88 19.98
C ALA A 173 -1.61 3.69 21.09
N GLY A 174 -0.34 3.93 20.74
CA GLY A 174 0.73 4.15 21.71
C GLY A 174 0.87 5.63 22.00
#